data_AF-A0A2T2VET2-F1
#
_entry.id   AF-A0A2T2VET2-F1
#
_cell.length_a   1.000
_cell.length_b   1.000
_cell.length_c   1.000
_cell.angle_alpha   90.00
_cell.angle_beta   90.00
_cell.angle_gamma   90.00
#
_symmetry.space_group_name_H-M   'P 1'
#
loop_
_entity.id
_entity.type
_entity.pdbx_description
1 polymer ?
#
loop_
_entity_poly.entity_id
_entity_poly.type
_entity_poly.pdbx_seq_one_letter_code
_entity_poly.pdbx_strand_id
1 'polypeptide(L)'
;MPDSRKHRGPAPKDSTLFGSAYHYALRAAVADLSWLLTRHYSEKAALKLVGDRYNLRERQRLAVQRSDQALCYRQKQELAINQIHGQALVIDTYNLLILIESVLAGAYIFKGRDGWYRDLAGIHGNYRKVAETVPAIETIGSFLQNCHCRPITWLIDQPVSNYGLLTQGQWYWPQFSAC
;
A
#
# COMPACT_ATOMS: atom_id res chain seq x y z
N MET A 1 0.28 -13.88 16.10
CA MET A 1 0.87 -13.07 17.18
C MET A 1 0.67 -11.60 16.84
N PRO A 2 0.21 -10.76 17.78
CA PRO A 2 -0.01 -9.34 17.49
C PRO A 2 1.33 -8.67 17.18
N ASP A 3 1.33 -7.84 16.15
CA ASP A 3 2.50 -7.12 15.67
C ASP A 3 3.06 -6.17 16.75
N SER A 4 4.29 -6.43 17.18
CA SER A 4 5.02 -5.65 18.21
C SER A 4 6.04 -4.68 17.61
N ARG A 5 6.02 -4.51 16.28
CA ARG A 5 6.99 -3.66 15.58
C ARG A 5 6.83 -2.20 15.97
N LYS A 6 7.95 -1.55 16.30
CA LYS A 6 8.05 -0.10 16.57
C LYS A 6 8.24 0.73 15.28
N HIS A 7 8.57 0.05 14.19
CA HIS A 7 8.89 0.64 12.89
C HIS A 7 8.27 -0.22 11.78
N ARG A 8 7.85 0.41 10.68
CA ARG A 8 7.42 -0.29 9.45
C ARG A 8 8.56 -0.49 8.44
N GLY A 9 9.76 -0.75 8.95
CA GLY A 9 10.96 -0.94 8.12
C GLY A 9 10.99 -2.28 7.36
N PRO A 10 12.08 -2.54 6.62
CA PRO A 10 12.25 -3.76 5.86
C PRO A 10 12.23 -4.98 6.78
N ALA A 11 11.64 -6.09 6.30
CA ALA A 11 11.72 -7.35 7.03
C ALA A 11 13.16 -7.90 6.94
N PRO A 12 13.60 -8.72 7.92
CA PRO A 12 15.01 -9.16 8.01
C PRO A 12 15.57 -9.86 6.76
N LYS A 13 14.70 -10.46 5.94
CA LYS A 13 15.08 -11.19 4.73
C LYS A 13 14.84 -10.40 3.44
N ASP A 14 14.40 -9.15 3.50
CA ASP A 14 14.00 -8.41 2.29
C ASP A 14 15.18 -8.14 1.36
N SER A 15 16.35 -7.81 1.91
CA SER A 15 17.56 -7.62 1.11
C SER A 15 17.97 -8.87 0.34
N THR A 16 17.75 -10.05 0.91
CA THR A 16 18.08 -11.31 0.24
C THR A 16 16.99 -11.76 -0.72
N LEU A 17 15.72 -11.52 -0.39
CA LEU A 17 14.57 -11.91 -1.21
C LEU A 17 14.31 -10.98 -2.40
N PHE A 18 14.72 -9.72 -2.32
CA PHE A 18 14.46 -8.70 -3.32
C PHE A 18 15.74 -8.09 -3.90
N GLY A 19 16.89 -8.72 -3.68
CA GLY A 19 18.15 -8.32 -4.29
C GLY A 19 18.12 -8.42 -5.81
N SER A 20 19.10 -7.78 -6.47
CA SER A 20 19.20 -7.67 -7.93
C SER A 20 19.13 -9.01 -8.66
N ALA A 21 19.65 -10.08 -8.08
CA ALA A 21 19.59 -11.44 -8.61
C ALA A 21 18.15 -11.95 -8.86
N TYR A 22 17.18 -11.47 -8.09
CA TYR A 22 15.77 -11.88 -8.20
C TYR A 22 14.94 -10.95 -9.08
N HIS A 23 15.45 -9.78 -9.46
CA HIS A 23 14.68 -8.78 -10.22
C HIS A 23 14.09 -9.33 -11.52
N TYR A 24 14.86 -10.15 -12.26
CA TYR A 24 14.38 -10.78 -13.48
C TYR A 24 13.25 -11.77 -13.19
N ALA A 25 13.48 -12.71 -12.27
CA ALA A 25 12.50 -13.73 -11.90
C ALA A 25 11.19 -13.12 -11.38
N LEU A 26 11.27 -12.06 -10.56
CA LEU A 26 10.10 -11.36 -10.05
C LEU A 26 9.31 -10.69 -11.18
N ARG A 27 9.98 -9.97 -12.09
CA ARG A 27 9.28 -9.35 -13.24
C ARG A 27 8.62 -10.39 -14.15
N ALA A 28 9.33 -11.48 -14.44
CA ALA A 28 8.80 -12.59 -15.24
C ALA A 28 7.59 -13.25 -14.55
N ALA A 29 7.66 -13.45 -13.23
CA ALA A 29 6.57 -13.98 -12.44
C ALA A 29 5.31 -13.09 -12.48
N VAL A 30 5.46 -11.77 -12.38
CA VAL A 30 4.32 -10.84 -12.50
C VAL A 30 3.69 -10.92 -13.90
N ALA A 31 4.51 -11.02 -14.95
CA ALA A 31 4.00 -11.17 -16.32
C ALA A 31 3.22 -12.48 -16.51
N ASP A 32 3.77 -13.60 -16.03
CA ASP A 32 3.12 -14.92 -16.10
C ASP A 32 1.83 -14.96 -15.27
N LEU A 33 1.83 -14.37 -14.07
CA LEU A 33 0.63 -14.28 -13.24
C LEU A 33 -0.49 -13.59 -14.00
N SER A 34 -0.19 -12.44 -14.60
CA SER A 34 -1.19 -11.71 -15.37
C SER A 34 -1.73 -12.48 -16.56
N TRP A 35 -0.84 -13.18 -17.26
CA TRP A 35 -1.22 -13.99 -18.41
C TRP A 35 -2.21 -15.11 -18.02
N LEU A 36 -2.06 -15.67 -16.82
CA LEU A 36 -3.00 -16.65 -16.27
C LEU A 36 -4.31 -16.00 -15.81
N LEU A 37 -4.26 -14.86 -15.09
CA LEU A 37 -5.47 -14.18 -14.63
C LEU A 37 -6.35 -13.70 -15.79
N THR A 38 -5.74 -13.24 -16.88
CA THR A 38 -6.47 -12.86 -18.13
C THR A 38 -7.15 -14.04 -18.82
N ARG A 39 -6.84 -15.28 -18.43
CA ARG A 39 -7.48 -16.52 -18.91
C ARG A 39 -8.43 -17.13 -17.89
N HIS A 40 -8.85 -16.36 -16.89
CA HIS A 40 -9.80 -16.77 -15.86
C HIS A 40 -9.33 -17.91 -14.97
N TYR A 41 -8.01 -18.13 -14.87
CA TYR A 41 -7.46 -18.95 -13.80
C TYR A 41 -7.71 -18.27 -12.45
N SER A 42 -8.01 -19.06 -11.41
CA SER A 42 -8.19 -18.50 -10.08
C SER A 42 -6.87 -17.94 -9.54
N GLU A 43 -6.94 -16.81 -8.83
CA GLU A 43 -5.76 -16.12 -8.30
C GLU A 43 -4.88 -17.03 -7.45
N LYS A 44 -5.49 -17.83 -6.57
CA LYS A 44 -4.79 -18.80 -5.72
C LYS A 44 -4.02 -19.84 -6.53
N ALA A 45 -4.64 -20.40 -7.59
CA ALA A 45 -3.99 -21.41 -8.42
C ALA A 45 -2.88 -20.80 -9.29
N ALA A 46 -3.15 -19.66 -9.91
CA ALA A 46 -2.18 -18.94 -10.74
C ALA A 46 -0.94 -18.53 -9.93
N LEU A 47 -1.13 -17.96 -8.74
CA LEU A 47 -0.04 -17.56 -7.85
C LEU A 47 0.78 -18.77 -7.39
N LYS A 48 0.12 -19.91 -7.12
CA LYS A 48 0.82 -21.16 -6.79
C LYS A 48 1.71 -21.61 -7.95
N LEU A 49 1.13 -21.75 -9.15
CA LEU A 49 1.84 -22.22 -10.35
C LEU A 49 3.04 -21.33 -10.68
N VAL A 50 2.84 -20.01 -10.71
CA VAL A 50 3.92 -19.05 -10.98
C VAL A 50 4.98 -19.07 -9.89
N GLY A 51 4.55 -19.05 -8.62
CA GLY A 51 5.49 -19.09 -7.51
C GLY A 51 6.34 -20.35 -7.51
N ASP A 52 5.76 -21.51 -7.86
CA ASP A 52 6.49 -22.78 -7.96
C ASP A 52 7.47 -22.75 -9.15
N ARG A 53 7.04 -22.27 -10.32
CA ARG A 53 7.88 -22.14 -11.53
C ARG A 53 9.16 -21.34 -11.29
N TYR A 54 9.07 -20.23 -10.56
CA TYR A 54 10.21 -19.34 -10.30
C TYR A 54 10.87 -19.59 -8.92
N ASN A 55 10.50 -20.67 -8.23
CA ASN A 55 10.99 -21.00 -6.88
C ASN A 55 10.84 -19.85 -5.86
N LEU A 56 9.74 -19.10 -5.94
CA LEU A 56 9.49 -17.93 -5.10
C LEU A 56 9.11 -18.33 -3.67
N ARG A 57 9.67 -17.61 -2.72
CA ARG A 57 9.26 -17.67 -1.31
C ARG A 57 7.93 -16.92 -1.10
N GLU A 58 7.20 -17.23 -0.03
CA GLU A 58 5.90 -16.62 0.29
C GLU A 58 5.90 -15.09 0.20
N ARG A 59 6.95 -14.45 0.72
CA ARG A 59 7.06 -12.98 0.69
C ARG A 59 7.27 -12.41 -0.72
N GLN A 60 7.98 -13.14 -1.59
CA GLN A 60 8.09 -12.81 -3.00
C GLN A 60 6.76 -13.06 -3.74
N ARG A 61 6.05 -14.13 -3.41
CA ARG A 61 4.70 -14.41 -3.95
C ARG A 61 3.73 -13.28 -3.61
N LEU A 62 3.74 -12.80 -2.37
CA LEU A 62 2.96 -11.62 -1.95
C LEU A 62 3.31 -10.38 -2.78
N ALA A 63 4.60 -10.12 -3.03
CA ALA A 63 5.03 -9.01 -3.87
C ALA A 63 4.54 -9.14 -5.31
N VAL A 64 4.63 -10.35 -5.88
CA VAL A 64 4.16 -10.65 -7.24
C VAL A 64 2.64 -10.45 -7.33
N GLN A 65 1.88 -11.00 -6.38
CA GLN A 65 0.42 -10.85 -6.29
C GLN A 65 0.01 -9.37 -6.23
N ARG A 66 0.66 -8.57 -5.38
CA ARG A 66 0.36 -7.13 -5.25
C ARG A 66 0.75 -6.32 -6.48
N SER A 67 1.70 -6.79 -7.28
CA SER A 67 2.20 -6.11 -8.48
C SER A 67 1.33 -6.33 -9.72
N ASP A 68 0.42 -7.32 -9.69
CA ASP A 68 -0.46 -7.68 -10.82
C ASP A 68 -1.93 -7.26 -10.60
N GLN A 69 -2.17 -6.12 -9.96
CA GLN A 69 -3.53 -5.61 -9.80
C GLN A 69 -4.06 -4.89 -11.05
N ALA A 70 -5.39 -4.91 -11.20
CA ALA A 70 -6.19 -4.48 -12.35
C ALA A 70 -5.72 -3.20 -13.07
N LEU A 71 -4.72 -3.36 -13.95
CA LEU A 71 -4.08 -2.32 -14.75
C LEU A 71 -5.11 -1.45 -15.48
N CYS A 72 -6.00 -2.09 -16.24
CA CYS A 72 -6.98 -1.42 -17.08
C CYS A 72 -8.02 -0.64 -16.27
N TYR A 73 -8.41 -1.15 -15.09
CA TYR A 73 -9.36 -0.44 -14.23
C TYR A 73 -8.73 0.80 -13.61
N ARG A 74 -7.50 0.67 -13.07
CA ARG A 74 -6.82 1.77 -12.39
C ARG A 74 -6.38 2.89 -13.32
N GLN A 75 -5.86 2.55 -14.50
CA GLN A 75 -5.48 3.56 -15.51
C GLN A 75 -6.67 4.43 -15.94
N LYS A 76 -7.89 3.88 -15.93
CA LYS A 76 -9.11 4.64 -16.28
C LYS A 76 -9.58 5.56 -15.16
N GLN A 77 -9.16 5.33 -13.92
CA GLN A 77 -9.57 6.11 -12.75
C GLN A 77 -8.44 7.01 -12.22
N GLU A 78 -7.27 6.99 -12.87
CA GLU A 78 -6.15 7.85 -12.51
C GLU A 78 -6.46 9.30 -12.89
N LEU A 79 -6.24 10.21 -11.93
CA LEU A 79 -6.37 11.64 -12.12
C LEU A 79 -5.00 12.28 -11.95
N ALA A 80 -4.67 13.21 -12.84
CA ALA A 80 -3.49 14.05 -12.68
C ALA A 80 -3.67 15.02 -11.51
N ILE A 81 -2.55 15.45 -10.91
CA ILE A 81 -2.56 16.33 -9.73
C ILE A 81 -3.29 17.66 -10.00
N ASN A 82 -3.23 18.18 -11.22
CA ASN A 82 -3.95 19.40 -11.59
C ASN A 82 -5.47 19.19 -11.67
N GLN A 83 -5.95 17.95 -11.84
CA GLN A 83 -7.37 17.63 -11.92
C GLN A 83 -8.03 17.49 -10.54
N ILE A 84 -7.25 17.32 -9.48
CA ILE A 84 -7.76 17.22 -8.10
C ILE A 84 -7.83 18.57 -7.38
N HIS A 85 -7.32 19.65 -8.00
CA HIS A 85 -7.35 20.99 -7.43
C HIS A 85 -8.80 21.45 -7.15
N GLY A 86 -9.09 21.78 -5.88
CA GLY A 86 -10.43 22.21 -5.46
C GLY A 86 -11.50 21.11 -5.51
N GLN A 87 -11.13 19.85 -5.75
CA GLN A 87 -12.05 18.72 -5.76
C GLN A 87 -12.23 18.12 -4.37
N ALA A 88 -13.40 17.52 -4.15
CA ALA A 88 -13.63 16.66 -3.00
C ALA A 88 -12.79 15.38 -3.14
N LEU A 89 -12.02 15.04 -2.12
CA LEU A 89 -11.17 13.85 -2.11
C LEU A 89 -11.59 12.91 -0.99
N VAL A 90 -11.76 11.63 -1.33
CA VAL A 90 -12.01 10.57 -0.35
C VAL A 90 -10.75 9.70 -0.27
N ILE A 91 -10.18 9.56 0.92
CA ILE A 91 -8.90 8.89 1.15
C ILE A 91 -9.12 7.65 2.01
N ASP A 92 -8.63 6.51 1.55
CA ASP A 92 -8.42 5.33 2.40
C ASP A 92 -7.23 5.59 3.32
N THR A 93 -7.54 5.88 4.59
CA THR A 93 -6.55 6.36 5.56
C THR A 93 -5.46 5.34 5.78
N TYR A 94 -5.81 4.07 5.98
CA TYR A 94 -4.82 3.06 6.34
C TYR A 94 -3.94 2.70 5.15
N ASN A 95 -4.51 2.47 3.97
CA ASN A 95 -3.69 2.12 2.80
C ASN A 95 -2.70 3.24 2.44
N LEU A 96 -3.10 4.51 2.52
CA LEU A 96 -2.19 5.62 2.30
C LEU A 96 -1.16 5.75 3.43
N LEU A 97 -1.61 5.77 4.70
CA LEU A 97 -0.75 5.99 5.85
C LEU A 97 0.33 4.91 5.96
N ILE A 98 -0.05 3.64 5.83
CA ILE A 98 0.88 2.49 5.91
C ILE A 98 1.93 2.56 4.81
N LEU A 99 1.55 2.96 3.61
CA LEU A 99 2.49 3.10 2.49
C LEU A 99 3.53 4.17 2.81
N ILE A 100 3.11 5.35 3.26
CA ILE A 100 4.02 6.45 3.61
C ILE A 100 4.89 6.08 4.81
N GLU A 101 4.35 5.43 5.84
CA GLU A 101 5.13 4.89 6.97
C GLU A 101 6.21 3.90 6.49
N SER A 102 5.86 3.01 5.56
CA SER A 102 6.80 2.03 5.00
C SER A 102 7.91 2.72 4.20
N VAL A 103 7.59 3.76 3.42
CA VAL A 103 8.56 4.58 2.69
C VAL A 103 9.53 5.25 3.67
N LEU A 104 9.00 5.92 4.69
CA LEU A 104 9.81 6.65 5.68
C LEU A 104 10.68 5.73 6.52
N ALA A 105 10.23 4.50 6.79
CA ALA A 105 11.00 3.49 7.50
C ALA A 105 12.04 2.76 6.63
N GLY A 106 12.16 3.12 5.34
CA GLY A 106 13.11 2.50 4.40
C GLY A 106 12.76 1.07 4.01
N ALA A 107 11.48 0.69 4.06
CA ALA A 107 11.03 -0.62 3.59
C ALA A 107 11.10 -0.74 2.06
N TYR A 108 11.06 -1.98 1.58
CA TYR A 108 10.95 -2.23 0.14
C TYR A 108 9.57 -1.81 -0.37
N ILE A 109 9.59 -0.97 -1.40
CA ILE A 109 8.41 -0.50 -2.11
C ILE A 109 8.44 -1.04 -3.54
N PHE A 110 7.31 -1.57 -3.98
CA PHE A 110 7.17 -2.25 -5.26
C PHE A 110 6.34 -1.39 -6.20
N LYS A 111 6.86 -1.16 -7.41
CA LYS A 111 6.11 -0.53 -8.49
C LYS A 111 5.34 -1.61 -9.23
N GLY A 112 4.01 -1.55 -9.14
CA GLY A 112 3.11 -2.45 -9.86
C GLY A 112 3.14 -2.20 -11.37
N ARG A 113 2.52 -3.11 -12.13
CA ARG A 113 2.37 -2.95 -13.58
C ARG A 113 1.48 -1.77 -13.96
N ASP A 114 0.61 -1.36 -13.04
CA ASP A 114 -0.20 -0.13 -13.08
C ASP A 114 0.62 1.14 -12.85
N GLY A 115 1.91 1.04 -12.53
CA GLY A 115 2.76 2.18 -12.22
C GLY A 115 2.65 2.66 -10.78
N TRP A 116 1.74 2.09 -9.99
CA TRP A 116 1.50 2.50 -8.60
C TRP A 116 2.48 1.82 -7.64
N TYR A 117 2.83 2.54 -6.58
CA TYR A 117 3.74 2.06 -5.55
C TYR A 117 2.99 1.38 -4.41
N ARG A 118 3.54 0.26 -3.92
CA ARG A 118 2.88 -0.62 -2.95
C ARG A 118 3.89 -1.17 -1.95
N ASP A 119 3.50 -1.24 -0.70
CA ASP A 119 4.25 -1.91 0.36
C ASP A 119 3.79 -3.39 0.53
N LEU A 120 4.53 -4.13 1.35
CA LEU A 120 4.16 -5.48 1.82
C LEU A 120 3.76 -5.50 3.31
N ALA A 121 3.68 -4.34 3.95
CA ALA A 121 3.27 -4.16 5.34
C ALA A 121 1.74 -4.17 5.46
N GLY A 122 1.07 -5.19 4.91
CA GLY A 122 -0.34 -5.43 5.18
C GLY A 122 -0.59 -5.56 6.69
N ILE A 123 -1.60 -4.87 7.20
CA ILE A 123 -2.02 -5.03 8.60
C ILE A 123 -2.95 -6.23 8.68
N HIS A 124 -2.55 -7.25 9.44
CA HIS A 124 -3.44 -8.32 9.88
C HIS A 124 -3.80 -8.07 11.34
N GLY A 125 -4.88 -7.31 11.56
CA GLY A 125 -5.38 -6.94 12.89
C GLY A 125 -5.49 -5.43 13.10
N ASN A 126 -5.28 -4.98 14.33
CA ASN A 126 -5.48 -3.61 14.75
C ASN A 126 -4.30 -2.70 14.35
N TYR A 127 -4.59 -1.55 13.72
CA TYR A 127 -3.61 -0.50 13.49
C TYR A 127 -2.97 -0.03 14.81
N ARG A 128 -1.65 0.17 14.77
CA ARG A 128 -0.85 0.72 15.87
C ARG A 128 0.06 1.81 15.33
N LYS A 129 0.21 2.87 16.12
CA LYS A 129 1.16 3.95 15.83
C LYS A 129 2.58 3.41 15.90
N VAL A 130 3.41 3.86 14.97
CA VAL A 130 4.86 3.62 14.90
C VAL A 130 5.59 4.96 14.92
N ALA A 131 6.93 4.93 14.97
CA ALA A 131 7.73 6.15 14.94
C ALA A 131 7.43 7.03 13.72
N GLU A 132 7.11 6.40 12.58
CA GLU A 132 6.86 7.07 11.30
C GLU A 132 5.44 7.65 11.17
N THR A 133 4.50 7.35 12.09
CA THR A 133 3.10 7.75 11.95
C THR A 133 2.94 9.28 11.87
N VAL A 134 3.58 10.02 12.78
CA VAL A 134 3.45 11.49 12.82
C VAL A 134 4.11 12.12 11.58
N PRO A 135 5.36 11.79 11.22
CA PRO A 135 5.96 12.27 9.97
C PRO A 135 5.14 11.93 8.71
N ALA A 136 4.54 10.73 8.65
CA ALA A 136 3.71 10.32 7.51
C ALA A 136 2.47 11.19 7.38
N ILE A 137 1.78 11.44 8.49
CA ILE A 137 0.62 12.32 8.55
C ILE A 137 0.97 13.75 8.10
N GLU A 138 2.07 14.31 8.60
CA GLU A 138 2.54 15.65 8.24
C GLU A 138 2.89 15.75 6.75
N THR A 139 3.53 14.72 6.20
CA THR A 139 3.88 14.62 4.77
C THR A 139 2.62 14.62 3.90
N ILE A 140 1.63 13.79 4.25
CA ILE A 140 0.36 13.71 3.51
C ILE A 140 -0.40 15.03 3.62
N GLY A 141 -0.49 15.61 4.82
CA GLY A 141 -1.16 16.88 5.05
C GLY A 141 -0.56 18.02 4.23
N SER A 142 0.78 18.14 4.22
CA SER A 142 1.50 19.15 3.43
C SER A 142 1.25 18.99 1.94
N PHE A 143 1.25 17.74 1.44
CA PHE A 143 0.95 17.46 0.03
C PHE A 143 -0.48 17.88 -0.35
N LEU A 144 -1.48 17.51 0.46
CA LEU A 144 -2.89 17.83 0.20
C LEU A 144 -3.16 19.34 0.25
N GLN A 145 -2.49 20.06 1.16
CA GLN A 145 -2.55 21.52 1.23
C GLN A 145 -2.01 22.18 -0.04
N ASN A 146 -0.85 21.72 -0.53
CA ASN A 146 -0.24 22.23 -1.76
C ASN A 146 -1.08 21.93 -3.00
N CYS A 147 -1.87 20.85 -2.99
CA CYS A 147 -2.80 20.52 -4.08
C CYS A 147 -4.13 21.28 -4.00
N HIS A 148 -4.37 22.05 -2.93
CA HIS A 148 -5.64 22.74 -2.66
C HIS A 148 -6.89 21.83 -2.75
N CYS A 149 -6.76 20.55 -2.38
CA CYS A 149 -7.88 19.61 -2.39
C CYS A 149 -8.85 19.92 -1.25
N ARG A 150 -10.13 20.17 -1.54
CA ARG A 150 -11.17 20.47 -0.55
C ARG A 150 -12.57 20.11 -1.06
N PRO A 151 -13.45 19.50 -0.23
CA PRO A 151 -13.19 18.93 1.09
C PRO A 151 -12.40 17.60 1.02
N ILE A 152 -11.74 17.20 2.11
CA ILE A 152 -11.05 15.90 2.22
C ILE A 152 -11.79 15.04 3.25
N THR A 153 -12.21 13.84 2.85
CA THR A 153 -12.86 12.85 3.69
C THR A 153 -11.94 11.66 3.92
N TRP A 154 -11.67 11.34 5.18
CA TRP A 154 -10.83 10.22 5.58
C TRP A 154 -11.69 9.00 5.92
N LEU A 155 -11.53 7.93 5.16
CA LEU A 155 -12.16 6.64 5.42
C LEU A 155 -11.28 5.83 6.36
N ILE A 156 -11.86 5.37 7.47
CA ILE A 156 -11.20 4.54 8.47
C ILE A 156 -12.09 3.31 8.69
N ASP A 157 -11.60 2.13 8.32
CA ASP A 157 -12.34 0.88 8.52
C ASP A 157 -12.58 0.58 10.01
N GLN A 158 -13.83 0.30 10.40
CA GLN A 158 -14.21 -0.22 11.72
C GLN A 158 -14.06 -1.77 11.78
N PRO A 159 -13.72 -2.40 12.93
CA PRO A 159 -13.46 -1.86 14.26
C PRO A 159 -12.05 -2.22 14.74
N VAL A 160 -11.12 -1.28 14.59
CA VAL A 160 -9.89 -1.29 15.38
C VAL A 160 -10.19 -0.49 16.64
N SER A 161 -10.13 -1.10 17.82
CA SER A 161 -10.45 -0.54 19.15
C SER A 161 -9.54 0.61 19.61
N ASN A 162 -9.36 1.65 18.78
CA ASN A 162 -8.45 2.78 19.00
C ASN A 162 -8.93 4.09 18.33
N TYR A 163 -10.24 4.35 18.29
CA TYR A 163 -10.82 5.62 17.81
C TYR A 163 -10.23 6.87 18.45
N GLY A 164 -9.67 6.75 19.67
CA GLY A 164 -9.15 7.90 20.42
C GLY A 164 -7.75 8.39 20.04
N LEU A 165 -7.00 7.66 19.20
CA LEU A 165 -5.58 7.97 19.01
C LEU A 165 -5.29 8.98 17.90
N LEU A 166 -6.13 9.09 16.87
CA LEU A 166 -5.94 10.10 15.79
C LEU A 166 -6.60 11.45 16.11
N THR A 167 -7.45 11.51 17.14
CA THR A 167 -8.24 12.70 17.52
C THR A 167 -7.60 13.55 18.62
N GLN A 168 -6.55 13.07 19.29
CA GLN A 168 -5.97 13.72 20.49
C GLN A 168 -4.82 14.71 20.25
N GLY A 169 -4.52 15.08 19.00
CA GLY A 169 -3.68 16.26 18.75
C GLY A 169 -4.53 17.39 18.18
N GLN A 170 -4.27 18.62 18.61
CA GLN A 170 -4.78 19.82 17.93
C GLN A 170 -4.21 19.87 16.52
N TRP A 171 -4.88 19.18 15.62
CA TRP A 171 -4.62 19.17 14.21
C TRP A 171 -5.92 19.63 13.58
N TYR A 172 -5.89 20.72 12.82
CA TYR A 172 -7.04 21.21 12.06
C TYR A 172 -7.37 20.20 10.95
N TRP A 173 -8.05 19.12 11.30
CA TRP A 173 -8.61 18.13 10.36
C TRP A 173 -10.04 18.56 10.01
N PRO A 174 -10.40 18.66 8.72
CA PRO A 174 -11.79 18.65 8.33
C PRO A 174 -12.42 17.32 8.76
N GLN A 175 -13.71 17.39 9.08
CA GLN A 175 -14.52 16.37 9.75
C GLN A 175 -14.27 14.93 9.26
N PHE A 176 -13.95 14.03 10.21
CA PHE A 176 -13.98 12.59 9.99
C PHE A 176 -15.44 12.15 9.82
N SER A 177 -15.73 11.35 8.79
CA SER A 177 -17.00 10.64 8.65
C SER A 177 -16.73 9.16 8.87
N ALA A 178 -17.31 8.60 9.94
CA ALA A 178 -17.36 7.15 10.07
C ALA A 178 -18.35 6.61 9.03
N CYS A 179 -17.93 5.61 8.25
CA CYS A 179 -18.86 4.76 7.51
C CYS A 179 -19.49 3.73 8.45
#